data_AF-A0A1G5FQ69-F1
#
_entry.id   AF-A0A1G5FQ69-F1
#
_cell.length_a   1.000
_cell.length_b   1.000
_cell.length_c   1.000
_cell.angle_alpha   90.00
_cell.angle_beta   90.00
_cell.angle_gamma   90.00
#
_symmetry.space_group_name_H-M   'P 1'
#
loop_
_entity.id
_entity.type
_entity.pdbx_description
1 polymer ?
#
loop_
_entity_poly.entity_id
_entity_poly.type
_entity_poly.pdbx_seq_one_letter_code
_entity_poly.pdbx_strand_id
1 'polypeptide(L)'
;MPAYHLQTILQLNFLPLMVIIFLFVFLIINNRFEHELTVKFWPMLVMLLALVVFDNIDYFEFDRKNKGLFHVFAAFMGYNLRIFILYRLVVIVMRDMPFKKKKIFMAPAIINLGITFTAFFTKLVFWYGPDGSIMRGPLAYTPHFTLLLYMLICAWLSIIFIRQGNSEEATIVIVESILAILGTFVEFKFGLRGILIGVISMNITFYYLYIHLRYFRYDVLTGAYNRNSFFADAQKYADNITYIYSIDVNNLKKVNDTQGHQAGDKIIRGTALVIRSILPANCYLYRVGGDEFCVLCTDISRENVALFTNRLRQQQQASEFSFAIGFHDWHKDFETTYAEADKAMYADKIRMKAGRTD
;
A
#
# COMPACT_ATOMS: atom_id res chain seq x y z
N MET A 1 14.52 -40.19 -18.40
CA MET A 1 13.58 -39.10 -18.77
C MET A 1 12.86 -38.47 -17.57
N PRO A 2 12.36 -39.17 -16.52
CA PRO A 2 11.64 -38.54 -15.40
C PRO A 2 12.45 -37.53 -14.58
N ALA A 3 13.75 -37.80 -14.38
CA ALA A 3 14.62 -36.97 -13.53
C ALA A 3 14.87 -35.56 -14.10
N TYR A 4 14.95 -35.40 -15.43
CA TYR A 4 15.16 -34.11 -16.08
C TYR A 4 13.94 -33.19 -15.91
N HIS A 5 12.72 -33.71 -16.10
CA HIS A 5 11.50 -32.95 -15.87
C HIS A 5 11.35 -32.52 -14.41
N LEU A 6 11.64 -33.42 -13.47
CA LEU A 6 11.57 -33.09 -12.05
C LEU A 6 12.56 -31.96 -11.69
N GLN A 7 13.80 -32.03 -12.21
CA GLN A 7 14.80 -30.99 -11.98
C GLN A 7 14.37 -29.64 -12.56
N THR A 8 13.86 -29.61 -13.80
CA THR A 8 13.39 -28.37 -14.42
C THR A 8 12.19 -27.77 -13.69
N ILE A 9 11.23 -28.59 -13.27
CA ILE A 9 10.06 -28.14 -12.51
C ILE A 9 10.48 -27.58 -11.16
N LEU A 10 11.38 -28.27 -10.46
CA LEU A 10 11.92 -27.76 -9.21
C LEU A 10 12.61 -26.42 -9.43
N GLN A 11 13.46 -26.28 -10.46
CA GLN A 11 14.14 -25.02 -10.76
C GLN A 11 13.17 -23.88 -11.10
N LEU A 12 12.12 -24.15 -11.89
CA LEU A 12 11.14 -23.13 -12.29
C LEU A 12 10.24 -22.67 -11.13
N ASN A 13 9.94 -23.57 -10.18
CA ASN A 13 8.92 -23.32 -9.17
C ASN A 13 9.46 -23.15 -7.75
N PHE A 14 10.72 -23.47 -7.48
CA PHE A 14 11.27 -23.39 -6.13
C PHE A 14 11.08 -22.00 -5.52
N LEU A 15 11.50 -20.94 -6.22
CA LEU A 15 11.38 -19.58 -5.72
C LEU A 15 9.91 -19.14 -5.54
N PRO A 16 9.01 -19.26 -6.53
CA PRO A 16 7.58 -18.97 -6.34
C PRO A 16 6.96 -19.73 -5.17
N LEU A 17 7.23 -21.03 -5.02
CA LEU A 17 6.68 -21.84 -3.94
C LEU A 17 7.21 -21.41 -2.56
N MET A 18 8.50 -21.10 -2.44
CA MET A 18 9.06 -20.57 -1.19
C MET A 18 8.41 -19.23 -0.80
N VAL A 19 8.21 -18.33 -1.77
CA VAL A 19 7.57 -17.04 -1.54
C VAL A 19 6.09 -17.22 -1.15
N ILE A 20 5.37 -18.15 -1.78
CA ILE A 20 3.99 -18.49 -1.43
C ILE A 20 3.89 -19.03 0.00
N ILE A 21 4.78 -19.95 0.40
CA ILE A 21 4.83 -20.49 1.76
C ILE A 21 5.07 -19.36 2.76
N PHE A 22 6.03 -18.49 2.46
CA PHE A 22 6.33 -17.34 3.29
C PHE A 22 5.11 -16.41 3.43
N LEU A 23 4.50 -16.01 2.32
CA LEU A 23 3.30 -15.17 2.32
C LEU A 23 2.16 -15.84 3.11
N PHE A 24 1.94 -17.15 2.95
CA PHE A 24 0.94 -17.90 3.71
C PHE A 24 1.18 -17.83 5.23
N VAL A 25 2.41 -18.08 5.68
CA VAL A 25 2.77 -18.01 7.10
C VAL A 25 2.54 -16.59 7.64
N PHE A 26 2.97 -15.56 6.90
CA PHE A 26 2.77 -14.17 7.27
C PHE A 26 1.30 -13.79 7.35
N LEU A 27 0.47 -14.25 6.41
CA LEU A 27 -0.97 -14.01 6.46
C LEU A 27 -1.59 -14.68 7.69
N ILE A 28 -1.19 -15.90 8.06
CA ILE A 28 -1.71 -16.57 9.27
C ILE A 28 -1.33 -15.83 10.54
N ILE A 29 -0.05 -15.47 10.69
CA ILE A 29 0.45 -14.79 11.90
C ILE A 29 -0.24 -13.44 12.06
N ASN A 30 -0.30 -12.66 10.97
CA ASN A 30 -0.81 -11.28 11.02
C ASN A 30 -2.33 -11.20 10.98
N ASN A 31 -3.05 -12.26 10.60
CA ASN A 31 -4.53 -12.26 10.63
C ASN A 31 -5.09 -11.93 12.01
N ARG A 32 -4.33 -12.22 13.07
CA ARG A 32 -4.71 -11.91 14.46
C ARG A 32 -4.53 -10.43 14.82
N PHE A 33 -3.59 -9.75 14.18
CA PHE A 33 -3.24 -8.36 14.49
C PHE A 33 -3.94 -7.38 13.56
N GLU A 34 -4.05 -7.72 12.27
CA GLU A 34 -4.51 -6.83 11.20
C GLU A 34 -5.46 -7.57 10.23
N HIS A 35 -6.57 -8.07 10.77
CA HIS A 35 -7.53 -8.92 10.04
C HIS A 35 -8.05 -8.26 8.74
N GLU A 36 -8.47 -6.99 8.80
CA GLU A 36 -9.05 -6.30 7.63
C GLU A 36 -8.08 -6.16 6.46
N LEU A 37 -6.79 -5.95 6.74
CA LEU A 37 -5.76 -5.89 5.72
C LEU A 37 -5.47 -7.29 5.19
N THR A 38 -5.25 -8.24 6.09
CA THR A 38 -4.86 -9.62 5.78
C THR A 38 -5.88 -10.32 4.87
N VAL A 39 -7.19 -10.13 5.13
CA VAL A 39 -8.28 -10.69 4.31
C VAL A 39 -8.23 -10.22 2.85
N LYS A 40 -7.67 -9.03 2.56
CA LYS A 40 -7.56 -8.53 1.18
C LYS A 40 -6.54 -9.30 0.35
N PHE A 41 -5.50 -9.87 0.99
CA PHE A 41 -4.39 -10.58 0.35
C PHE A 41 -4.62 -12.09 0.18
N TRP A 42 -5.47 -12.72 1.01
CA TRP A 42 -5.79 -14.16 0.87
C TRP A 42 -6.23 -14.57 -0.56
N PRO A 43 -7.12 -13.84 -1.26
CA PRO A 43 -7.47 -14.16 -2.64
C PRO A 43 -6.28 -14.08 -3.61
N MET A 44 -5.31 -13.20 -3.35
CA MET A 44 -4.10 -13.10 -4.19
C MET A 44 -3.21 -14.32 -4.02
N LEU A 45 -3.03 -14.80 -2.78
CA LEU A 45 -2.29 -16.04 -2.51
C LEU A 45 -2.94 -17.24 -3.22
N VAL A 46 -4.27 -17.36 -3.15
CA VAL A 46 -5.01 -18.45 -3.82
C VAL A 46 -4.85 -18.39 -5.34
N MET A 47 -4.96 -17.20 -5.94
CA MET A 47 -4.74 -17.03 -7.38
C MET A 47 -3.30 -17.32 -7.79
N LEU A 48 -2.32 -16.96 -6.94
CA LEU A 48 -0.91 -17.23 -7.19
C LEU A 48 -0.60 -18.73 -7.13
N LEU A 49 -1.16 -19.45 -6.15
CA LEU A 49 -1.10 -20.91 -6.07
C LEU A 49 -1.71 -21.56 -7.32
N ALA A 50 -2.90 -21.11 -7.73
CA ALA A 50 -3.53 -21.60 -8.95
C ALA A 50 -2.67 -21.32 -10.18
N LEU A 51 -2.03 -20.13 -10.25
CA LEU A 51 -1.17 -19.74 -11.36
C LEU A 51 0.05 -20.67 -11.48
N VAL A 52 0.72 -20.99 -10.35
CA VAL A 52 1.80 -21.97 -10.33
C VAL A 52 1.32 -23.31 -10.87
N VAL A 53 0.17 -23.80 -10.39
CA VAL A 53 -0.38 -25.09 -10.83
C VAL A 53 -0.65 -25.10 -12.33
N PHE A 54 -1.34 -24.10 -12.87
CA PHE A 54 -1.70 -24.06 -14.29
C PHE A 54 -0.51 -23.84 -15.21
N ASP A 55 0.48 -23.02 -14.83
CA ASP A 55 1.71 -22.86 -15.61
C ASP A 55 2.50 -24.18 -15.70
N ASN A 56 2.53 -24.98 -14.63
CA ASN A 56 3.15 -26.30 -14.66
C ASN A 56 2.38 -27.27 -15.55
N ILE A 57 1.05 -27.26 -15.46
CA ILE A 57 0.21 -28.07 -16.35
C ILE A 57 0.49 -27.70 -17.82
N ASP A 58 0.51 -26.42 -18.18
CA ASP A 58 0.86 -25.97 -19.53
C ASP A 58 2.24 -26.48 -19.97
N TYR A 59 3.26 -26.38 -19.10
CA TYR A 59 4.59 -26.91 -19.38
C TYR A 59 4.60 -28.43 -19.64
N PHE A 60 3.89 -29.21 -18.82
CA PHE A 60 3.80 -30.66 -18.98
C PHE A 60 3.05 -31.06 -20.25
N GLU A 61 1.96 -30.37 -20.57
CA GLU A 61 1.17 -30.66 -21.77
C GLU A 61 1.92 -30.27 -23.05
N PHE A 62 2.70 -29.18 -23.00
CA PHE A 62 3.64 -28.80 -24.06
C PHE A 62 4.67 -29.90 -24.31
N ASP A 63 5.30 -30.45 -23.26
CA ASP A 63 6.32 -31.50 -23.39
C ASP A 63 5.75 -32.80 -23.97
N ARG A 64 4.52 -33.16 -23.59
CA ARG A 64 3.78 -34.31 -24.16
C ARG A 64 3.26 -34.07 -25.57
N LYS A 65 3.45 -32.86 -26.12
CA LYS A 65 2.88 -32.41 -27.40
C LYS A 65 1.36 -32.57 -27.46
N ASN A 66 0.70 -32.50 -26.30
CA ASN A 66 -0.75 -32.62 -26.20
C ASN A 66 -1.41 -31.35 -26.74
N LYS A 67 -2.57 -31.50 -27.38
CA LYS A 67 -3.34 -30.41 -27.99
C LYS A 67 -4.78 -30.40 -27.49
N GLY A 68 -5.08 -31.23 -26.50
CA GLY A 68 -6.41 -31.37 -25.93
C GLY A 68 -6.89 -30.09 -25.27
N LEU A 69 -8.20 -30.06 -25.04
CA LEU A 69 -8.90 -28.94 -24.41
C LEU A 69 -8.28 -28.52 -23.08
N PHE A 70 -7.71 -29.46 -22.33
CA PHE A 70 -7.08 -29.21 -21.04
C PHE A 70 -5.80 -28.36 -21.14
N HIS A 71 -5.01 -28.53 -22.21
CA HIS A 71 -3.83 -27.70 -22.45
C HIS A 71 -4.24 -26.25 -22.73
N VAL A 72 -5.27 -26.07 -23.58
CA VAL A 72 -5.87 -24.75 -23.84
C VAL A 72 -6.41 -24.12 -22.57
N PHE A 73 -7.08 -24.91 -21.71
CA PHE A 73 -7.59 -24.46 -20.43
C PHE A 73 -6.48 -23.99 -19.49
N ALA A 74 -5.37 -24.73 -19.39
CA ALA A 74 -4.23 -24.35 -18.55
C ALA A 74 -3.62 -23.01 -18.98
N ALA A 75 -3.35 -22.82 -20.28
CA ALA A 75 -2.86 -21.55 -20.81
C ALA A 75 -3.86 -20.41 -20.61
N PHE A 76 -5.16 -20.66 -20.84
CA PHE A 76 -6.23 -19.69 -20.59
C PHE A 76 -6.24 -19.22 -19.12
N MET A 77 -6.13 -20.16 -18.17
CA MET A 77 -6.04 -19.84 -16.75
C MET A 77 -4.78 -19.03 -16.44
N GLY A 78 -3.63 -19.43 -17.00
CA GLY A 78 -2.37 -18.71 -16.85
C GLY A 78 -2.45 -17.25 -17.30
N TYR A 79 -2.99 -16.97 -18.50
CA TYR A 79 -3.12 -15.60 -19.00
C TYR A 79 -4.02 -14.74 -18.12
N ASN A 80 -5.13 -15.29 -17.62
CA ASN A 80 -6.10 -14.53 -16.86
C ASN A 80 -5.69 -14.34 -15.39
N LEU A 81 -5.15 -15.35 -14.72
CA LEU A 81 -4.75 -15.25 -13.32
C LEU A 81 -3.72 -14.14 -13.08
N ARG A 82 -2.72 -14.00 -13.97
CA ARG A 82 -1.74 -12.91 -13.92
C ARG A 82 -2.41 -11.53 -13.91
N ILE A 83 -3.41 -11.34 -14.76
CA ILE A 83 -4.15 -10.08 -14.89
C ILE A 83 -5.05 -9.83 -13.67
N PHE A 84 -5.76 -10.86 -13.19
CA PHE A 84 -6.61 -10.74 -12.00
C PHE A 84 -5.82 -10.47 -10.72
N ILE A 85 -4.61 -11.03 -10.59
CA ILE A 85 -3.68 -10.70 -9.51
C ILE A 85 -3.33 -9.21 -9.55
N LEU A 86 -2.95 -8.69 -10.72
CA LEU A 86 -2.59 -7.28 -10.86
C LEU A 86 -3.78 -6.32 -10.65
N TYR A 87 -4.96 -6.67 -11.15
CA TYR A 87 -6.20 -5.96 -10.84
C TYR A 87 -6.45 -5.90 -9.33
N ARG A 88 -6.27 -7.01 -8.61
CA ARG A 88 -6.43 -7.04 -7.15
C ARG A 88 -5.41 -6.17 -6.45
N LEU A 89 -4.15 -6.16 -6.90
CA LEU A 89 -3.14 -5.23 -6.41
C LEU A 89 -3.62 -3.78 -6.55
N VAL A 90 -4.10 -3.38 -7.73
CA VAL A 90 -4.65 -2.03 -7.98
C VAL A 90 -5.80 -1.69 -7.03
N VAL A 91 -6.71 -2.63 -6.76
CA VAL A 91 -7.82 -2.43 -5.81
C VAL A 91 -7.34 -2.23 -4.37
N ILE A 92 -6.29 -2.96 -3.95
CA ILE A 92 -5.67 -2.83 -2.62
C ILE A 92 -4.92 -1.49 -2.52
N VAL A 93 -4.17 -1.13 -3.56
CA VAL A 93 -3.49 0.16 -3.67
C VAL A 93 -4.50 1.31 -3.53
N MET A 94 -5.66 1.20 -4.18
CA MET A 94 -6.74 2.17 -4.08
C MET A 94 -7.61 1.99 -2.82
N ARG A 95 -7.11 1.43 -1.71
CA ARG A 95 -7.87 1.09 -0.49
C ARG A 95 -8.83 2.19 -0.02
N ASP A 96 -8.40 3.45 -0.04
CA ASP A 96 -9.15 4.59 0.49
C ASP A 96 -10.22 5.14 -0.46
N MET A 97 -10.26 4.68 -1.72
CA MET A 97 -11.29 5.11 -2.67
C MET A 97 -12.64 4.39 -2.45
N PRO A 98 -13.78 5.02 -2.78
CA PRO A 98 -15.09 4.36 -2.76
C PRO A 98 -15.16 3.17 -3.73
N PHE A 99 -15.79 2.07 -3.32
CA PHE A 99 -15.90 0.84 -4.11
C PHE A 99 -16.49 1.06 -5.52
N LYS A 100 -17.49 1.95 -5.65
CA LYS A 100 -18.11 2.30 -6.96
C LYS A 100 -17.08 2.80 -7.97
N LYS A 101 -16.07 3.58 -7.53
CA LYS A 101 -15.00 4.10 -8.39
C LYS A 101 -13.97 3.03 -8.74
N LYS A 102 -13.77 2.00 -7.90
CA LYS A 102 -12.81 0.92 -8.16
C LYS A 102 -13.28 -0.06 -9.25
N LYS A 103 -14.60 -0.22 -9.44
CA LYS A 103 -15.17 -1.18 -10.40
C LYS A 103 -14.73 -0.93 -11.85
N ILE A 104 -14.50 0.33 -12.23
CA ILE A 104 -14.07 0.68 -13.60
C ILE A 104 -12.75 0.00 -13.97
N PHE A 105 -11.85 -0.18 -13.00
CA PHE A 105 -10.55 -0.81 -13.19
C PHE A 105 -10.65 -2.33 -13.38
N MET A 106 -11.83 -2.93 -13.23
CA MET A 106 -12.07 -4.34 -13.56
C MET A 106 -12.30 -4.56 -15.05
N ALA A 107 -12.73 -3.53 -15.80
CA ALA A 107 -13.12 -3.66 -17.19
C ALA A 107 -12.02 -4.24 -18.10
N PRO A 108 -10.74 -3.82 -18.00
CA PRO A 108 -9.68 -4.42 -18.82
C PRO A 108 -9.50 -5.92 -18.58
N ALA A 109 -9.58 -6.38 -17.32
CA ALA A 109 -9.49 -7.80 -16.99
C ALA A 109 -10.67 -8.61 -17.57
N ILE A 110 -11.90 -8.08 -17.49
CA ILE A 110 -13.09 -8.74 -18.03
C ILE A 110 -13.03 -8.82 -19.57
N ILE A 111 -12.58 -7.74 -20.22
CA ILE A 111 -12.40 -7.72 -21.69
C ILE A 111 -11.35 -8.76 -22.10
N ASN A 112 -10.21 -8.82 -21.41
CA ASN A 112 -9.19 -9.84 -21.66
C ASN A 112 -9.74 -11.26 -21.46
N LEU A 113 -10.52 -11.48 -20.39
CA LEU A 113 -11.15 -12.77 -20.12
C LEU A 113 -12.05 -13.20 -21.28
N GLY A 114 -12.90 -12.29 -21.78
CA GLY A 114 -13.76 -12.56 -22.94
C GLY A 114 -12.97 -12.88 -24.21
N ILE A 115 -11.92 -12.11 -24.50
CA ILE A 115 -11.07 -12.33 -25.69
C ILE A 115 -10.32 -13.67 -25.58
N THR A 116 -9.65 -13.92 -24.46
CA THR A 116 -8.90 -15.18 -24.26
C THR A 116 -9.80 -16.41 -24.23
N PHE A 117 -11.06 -16.28 -23.81
CA PHE A 117 -12.05 -17.36 -23.87
C PHE A 117 -12.38 -17.80 -25.30
N THR A 118 -12.18 -16.94 -26.31
CA THR A 118 -12.41 -17.38 -27.71
C THR A 118 -11.38 -18.43 -28.17
N ALA A 119 -10.25 -18.61 -27.46
CA ALA A 119 -9.23 -19.60 -27.80
C ALA A 119 -9.75 -21.05 -27.76
N PHE A 120 -10.82 -21.33 -27.02
CA PHE A 120 -11.43 -22.67 -26.98
C PHE A 120 -12.13 -23.07 -28.28
N PHE A 121 -12.56 -22.08 -29.07
CA PHE A 121 -13.42 -22.30 -30.24
C PHE A 121 -12.83 -21.71 -31.53
N THR A 122 -11.83 -20.83 -31.41
CA THR A 122 -11.30 -20.04 -32.52
C THR A 122 -9.77 -19.98 -32.47
N LYS A 123 -9.15 -19.62 -33.59
CA LYS A 123 -7.70 -19.35 -33.69
C LYS A 123 -7.36 -17.86 -33.52
N LEU A 124 -8.25 -17.07 -32.92
CA LEU A 124 -8.08 -15.63 -32.78
C LEU A 124 -6.95 -15.26 -31.80
N VAL A 125 -6.81 -16.01 -30.70
CA VAL A 125 -5.81 -15.71 -29.66
C VAL A 125 -4.63 -16.65 -29.77
N PHE A 126 -4.84 -17.96 -29.56
CA PHE A 126 -3.80 -18.97 -29.73
C PHE A 126 -4.40 -20.33 -30.04
N TRP A 127 -3.56 -21.24 -30.56
CA TRP A 127 -3.84 -22.67 -30.68
C TRP A 127 -2.53 -23.45 -30.61
N TYR A 128 -2.59 -24.78 -30.50
CA TYR A 128 -1.38 -25.61 -30.46
C TYR A 128 -1.08 -26.27 -31.81
N GLY A 129 0.17 -26.11 -32.27
CA GLY A 129 0.68 -26.65 -33.52
C GLY A 129 0.99 -28.15 -33.48
N PRO A 130 1.45 -28.74 -34.60
CA PRO A 130 1.77 -30.17 -34.71
C PRO A 130 2.76 -30.69 -33.65
N ASP A 131 3.70 -29.84 -33.25
CA ASP A 131 4.79 -30.07 -32.32
C ASP A 131 4.43 -29.75 -30.86
N GLY A 132 3.19 -29.35 -30.58
CA GLY A 132 2.74 -28.90 -29.26
C GLY A 132 3.10 -27.45 -28.95
N SER A 133 3.76 -26.73 -29.86
CA SER A 133 4.09 -25.31 -29.66
C SER A 133 2.86 -24.41 -29.79
N ILE A 134 2.90 -23.30 -29.05
CA ILE A 134 1.84 -22.30 -29.11
C ILE A 134 1.95 -21.49 -30.40
N MET A 135 0.90 -21.51 -31.19
CA MET A 135 0.72 -20.68 -32.37
C MET A 135 -0.12 -19.47 -31.99
N ARG A 136 0.31 -18.28 -32.43
CA ARG A 136 -0.29 -17.00 -32.05
C ARG A 136 -1.24 -16.52 -33.14
N GLY A 137 -2.47 -16.19 -32.75
CA GLY A 137 -3.45 -15.53 -33.60
C GLY A 137 -3.31 -14.00 -33.60
N PRO A 138 -4.17 -13.28 -34.35
CA PRO A 138 -4.16 -11.82 -34.42
C PRO A 138 -4.32 -11.12 -33.06
N LEU A 139 -5.04 -11.74 -32.12
CA LEU A 139 -5.30 -11.22 -30.76
C LEU A 139 -4.42 -11.87 -29.69
N ALA A 140 -3.33 -12.57 -30.07
CA ALA A 140 -2.46 -13.27 -29.12
C ALA A 140 -1.81 -12.36 -28.06
N TYR A 141 -1.64 -11.07 -28.39
CA TYR A 141 -0.93 -10.12 -27.54
C TYR A 141 -1.86 -9.36 -26.57
N THR A 142 -3.17 -9.58 -26.64
CA THR A 142 -4.15 -8.93 -25.74
C THR A 142 -3.76 -9.07 -24.26
N PRO A 143 -3.36 -10.25 -23.74
CA PRO A 143 -2.96 -10.36 -22.33
C PRO A 143 -1.79 -9.46 -21.95
N HIS A 144 -0.80 -9.31 -22.84
CA HIS A 144 0.36 -8.46 -22.60
C HIS A 144 -0.01 -6.96 -22.63
N PHE A 145 -0.91 -6.56 -23.54
CA PHE A 145 -1.44 -5.20 -23.56
C PHE A 145 -2.26 -4.88 -22.30
N THR A 146 -3.09 -5.82 -21.83
CA THR A 146 -3.84 -5.65 -20.59
C THR A 146 -2.92 -5.55 -19.38
N LEU A 147 -1.85 -6.36 -19.33
CA LEU A 147 -0.82 -6.23 -18.31
C LEU A 147 -0.22 -4.82 -18.33
N LEU A 148 0.29 -4.38 -19.48
CA LEU A 148 0.88 -3.04 -19.65
C LEU A 148 -0.08 -1.93 -19.21
N LEU A 149 -1.36 -2.02 -19.56
CA LEU A 149 -2.37 -1.05 -19.15
C LEU A 149 -2.49 -0.95 -17.62
N TYR A 150 -2.49 -2.08 -16.90
CA TYR A 150 -2.49 -2.06 -15.44
C TYR A 150 -1.20 -1.48 -14.84
N MET A 151 -0.04 -1.70 -15.48
CA MET A 151 1.22 -1.08 -15.06
C MET A 151 1.17 0.45 -15.22
N LEU A 152 0.57 0.93 -16.32
CA LEU A 152 0.34 2.37 -16.53
C LEU A 152 -0.64 2.95 -15.51
N ILE A 153 -1.68 2.19 -15.12
CA ILE A 153 -2.59 2.57 -14.03
C ILE A 153 -1.82 2.70 -12.71
N CYS A 154 -0.93 1.74 -12.38
CA CYS A 154 -0.08 1.81 -11.19
C CYS A 154 0.86 3.04 -11.22
N ALA A 155 1.47 3.34 -12.37
CA ALA A 155 2.28 4.55 -12.53
C ALA A 155 1.47 5.84 -12.34
N TRP A 156 0.26 5.89 -12.90
CA TRP A 156 -0.66 7.02 -12.71
C TRP A 156 -1.07 7.20 -11.23
N LEU A 157 -1.41 6.10 -10.54
CA LEU A 157 -1.72 6.12 -9.11
C LEU A 157 -0.52 6.62 -8.28
N SER A 158 0.70 6.26 -8.68
CA SER A 158 1.92 6.70 -7.99
C SER A 158 2.09 8.22 -8.05
N ILE A 159 1.72 8.87 -9.16
CA ILE A 159 1.70 10.35 -9.27
C ILE A 159 0.72 10.96 -8.26
N ILE A 160 -0.46 10.35 -8.11
CA ILE A 160 -1.46 10.82 -7.13
C ILE A 160 -0.92 10.70 -5.71
N PHE A 161 -0.26 9.59 -5.39
CA PHE A 161 0.31 9.37 -4.05
C PHE A 161 1.44 10.35 -3.71
N ILE A 162 2.32 10.66 -4.66
CA ILE A 162 3.36 11.69 -4.46
C ILE A 162 2.70 13.02 -4.10
N ARG A 163 1.62 13.42 -4.80
CA ARG A 163 0.87 14.65 -4.51
C ARG A 163 0.17 14.63 -3.15
N GLN A 164 -0.12 13.44 -2.60
CA GLN A 164 -0.72 13.26 -1.28
C GLN A 164 0.33 13.09 -0.17
N GLY A 165 1.63 13.22 -0.47
CA GLY A 165 2.72 13.04 0.49
C GLY A 165 3.08 11.58 0.79
N ASN A 166 2.57 10.63 0.00
CA ASN A 166 2.83 9.20 0.12
C ASN A 166 3.94 8.75 -0.85
N SER A 167 5.09 9.43 -0.84
CA SER A 167 6.18 9.17 -1.79
C SER A 167 6.77 7.77 -1.68
N GLU A 168 6.86 7.21 -0.47
CA GLU A 168 7.38 5.85 -0.24
C GLU A 168 6.54 4.78 -0.94
N GLU A 169 5.20 4.85 -0.81
CA GLU A 169 4.29 3.90 -1.46
C GLU A 169 4.40 4.02 -2.99
N ALA A 170 4.47 5.26 -3.50
CA ALA A 170 4.63 5.53 -4.92
C ALA A 170 5.93 4.91 -5.47
N THR A 171 7.04 5.06 -4.75
CA THR A 171 8.33 4.48 -5.15
C THR A 171 8.25 2.96 -5.25
N ILE A 172 7.62 2.29 -4.27
CA ILE A 172 7.48 0.83 -4.29
C ILE A 172 6.65 0.39 -5.49
N VAL A 173 5.49 0.98 -5.72
CA VAL A 173 4.62 0.63 -6.85
C VAL A 173 5.32 0.88 -8.20
N ILE A 174 6.13 1.93 -8.32
CA ILE A 174 6.93 2.20 -9.52
C ILE A 174 8.00 1.13 -9.72
N VAL A 175 8.77 0.79 -8.68
CA VAL A 175 9.82 -0.24 -8.76
C VAL A 175 9.23 -1.59 -9.11
N GLU A 176 8.15 -2.01 -8.46
CA GLU A 176 7.43 -3.24 -8.78
C GLU A 176 6.91 -3.23 -10.22
N SER A 177 6.46 -2.07 -10.70
CA SER A 177 6.03 -1.92 -12.08
C SER A 177 7.18 -2.12 -13.08
N ILE A 178 8.34 -1.52 -12.81
CA ILE A 178 9.53 -1.70 -13.64
C ILE A 178 9.98 -3.15 -13.64
N LEU A 179 10.01 -3.81 -12.48
CA LEU A 179 10.41 -5.21 -12.36
C LEU A 179 9.50 -6.15 -13.15
N ALA A 180 8.17 -5.94 -13.13
CA ALA A 180 7.26 -6.80 -13.89
C ALA A 180 7.32 -6.53 -15.41
N ILE A 181 7.59 -5.29 -15.85
CA ILE A 181 7.88 -4.99 -17.27
C ILE A 181 9.16 -5.70 -17.70
N LEU A 182 10.23 -5.58 -16.90
CA LEU A 182 11.51 -6.23 -17.19
C LEU A 182 11.38 -7.76 -17.21
N GLY A 183 10.69 -8.35 -16.23
CA GLY A 183 10.43 -9.78 -16.16
C GLY A 183 9.67 -10.27 -17.39
N THR A 184 8.63 -9.55 -17.82
CA THR A 184 7.87 -9.85 -19.04
C THR A 184 8.76 -9.76 -20.29
N PHE A 185 9.60 -8.73 -20.38
CA PHE A 185 10.52 -8.55 -21.51
C PHE A 185 11.55 -9.68 -21.59
N VAL A 186 12.16 -10.06 -20.46
CA VAL A 186 13.17 -11.12 -20.41
C VAL A 186 12.56 -12.48 -20.79
N GLU A 187 11.41 -12.83 -20.20
CA GLU A 187 10.66 -14.04 -20.52
C GLU A 187 10.32 -14.10 -22.02
N PHE A 188 9.84 -13.00 -22.61
CA PHE A 188 9.52 -12.91 -24.03
C PHE A 188 10.75 -12.96 -24.94
N LYS A 189 11.80 -12.18 -24.65
CA LYS A 189 12.97 -12.02 -25.53
C LYS A 189 13.87 -13.25 -25.55
N PHE A 190 14.01 -13.92 -24.41
CA PHE A 190 14.91 -15.07 -24.25
C PHE A 190 14.18 -16.41 -24.20
N GLY A 191 12.85 -16.42 -24.25
CA GLY A 191 12.05 -17.66 -24.19
C GLY A 191 12.16 -18.39 -22.85
N LEU A 192 12.53 -17.68 -21.78
CA LEU A 192 12.67 -18.23 -20.44
C LEU A 192 11.29 -18.32 -19.80
N ARG A 193 10.97 -19.46 -19.16
CA ARG A 193 9.73 -19.60 -18.37
C ARG A 193 10.01 -19.38 -16.89
N GLY A 194 8.99 -19.00 -16.13
CA GLY A 194 9.06 -18.97 -14.66
C GLY A 194 9.60 -17.66 -14.05
N ILE A 195 10.11 -16.73 -14.85
CA ILE A 195 10.62 -15.45 -14.35
C ILE A 195 9.47 -14.57 -13.88
N LEU A 196 8.44 -14.42 -14.71
CA LEU A 196 7.32 -13.53 -14.41
C LEU A 196 6.54 -13.97 -13.16
N ILE A 197 6.35 -15.27 -12.96
CA ILE A 197 5.70 -15.78 -11.75
C ILE A 197 6.52 -15.52 -10.49
N GLY A 198 7.85 -15.60 -10.58
CA GLY A 198 8.75 -15.20 -9.49
C GLY A 198 8.60 -13.72 -9.15
N VAL A 199 8.61 -12.85 -10.17
CA VAL A 199 8.42 -11.40 -10.00
C VAL A 199 7.04 -11.08 -9.40
N ILE A 200 5.97 -11.70 -9.89
CA ILE A 200 4.62 -11.50 -9.33
C ILE A 200 4.57 -11.94 -7.86
N SER A 201 5.12 -13.11 -7.53
CA SER A 201 5.15 -13.61 -6.15
C SER A 201 5.90 -12.66 -5.23
N MET A 202 7.05 -12.16 -5.70
CA MET A 202 7.89 -11.19 -4.99
C MET A 202 7.11 -9.89 -4.75
N ASN A 203 6.55 -9.27 -5.80
CA ASN A 203 5.80 -8.02 -5.69
C ASN A 203 4.63 -8.12 -4.69
N ILE A 204 3.83 -9.19 -4.74
CA ILE A 204 2.72 -9.36 -3.78
C ILE A 204 3.25 -9.37 -2.34
N THR A 205 4.34 -10.09 -2.11
CA THR A 205 4.93 -10.24 -0.77
C THR A 205 5.55 -8.94 -0.28
N PHE A 206 6.32 -8.25 -1.12
CA PHE A 206 6.93 -6.97 -0.78
C PHE A 206 5.89 -5.90 -0.51
N TYR A 207 4.86 -5.78 -1.37
CA TYR A 207 3.78 -4.83 -1.14
C TYR A 207 2.98 -5.14 0.14
N TYR A 208 2.73 -6.42 0.43
CA TYR A 208 2.13 -6.84 1.70
C TYR A 208 2.97 -6.42 2.90
N LEU A 209 4.27 -6.72 2.88
CA LEU A 209 5.20 -6.34 3.96
C LEU A 209 5.28 -4.83 4.11
N TYR A 210 5.30 -4.07 3.01
CA TYR A 210 5.29 -2.61 3.05
C TYR A 210 4.04 -2.07 3.74
N ILE A 211 2.84 -2.50 3.32
CA ILE A 211 1.63 -2.01 3.97
C ILE A 211 1.62 -2.43 5.44
N HIS A 212 2.01 -3.67 5.75
CA HIS A 212 2.09 -4.11 7.14
C HIS A 212 3.01 -3.19 7.96
N LEU A 213 4.24 -2.94 7.51
CA LEU A 213 5.17 -2.01 8.15
C LEU A 213 4.58 -0.60 8.29
N ARG A 214 3.81 -0.16 7.30
CA ARG A 214 3.09 1.12 7.35
C ARG A 214 2.07 1.14 8.50
N TYR A 215 1.29 0.09 8.70
CA TYR A 215 0.37 -0.01 9.84
C TYR A 215 1.09 0.09 11.19
N PHE A 216 2.32 -0.44 11.31
CA PHE A 216 3.11 -0.28 12.54
C PHE A 216 3.65 1.12 12.78
N ARG A 217 3.71 1.97 11.74
CA ARG A 217 4.27 3.33 11.87
C ARG A 217 3.20 4.41 11.98
N TYR A 218 2.02 4.20 11.40
CA TYR A 218 0.99 5.24 11.31
C TYR A 218 -0.25 4.90 12.12
N ASP A 219 -0.91 5.92 12.65
CA ASP A 219 -2.25 5.83 13.22
C ASP A 219 -3.28 5.69 12.10
N VAL A 220 -4.10 4.64 12.17
CA VAL A 220 -5.06 4.25 11.12
C VAL A 220 -6.13 5.32 10.89
N LEU A 221 -6.53 6.05 11.94
CA LEU A 221 -7.61 7.03 11.86
C LEU A 221 -7.16 8.30 11.14
N THR A 222 -5.97 8.80 11.47
CA THR A 222 -5.47 10.11 11.04
C THR A 222 -4.43 10.05 9.92
N GLY A 223 -3.78 8.90 9.75
CA GLY A 223 -2.60 8.73 8.93
C GLY A 223 -1.36 9.45 9.47
N ALA A 224 -1.41 10.08 10.66
CA ALA A 224 -0.23 10.61 11.37
C ALA A 224 0.67 9.46 11.81
N TYR A 225 1.93 9.72 12.16
CA TYR A 225 2.74 8.70 12.80
C TYR A 225 2.15 8.34 14.18
N ASN A 226 2.28 7.09 14.60
CA ASN A 226 1.75 6.67 15.90
C ASN A 226 2.70 6.99 17.05
N ARG A 227 2.24 6.76 18.28
CA ARG A 227 3.00 6.94 19.51
C ARG A 227 4.37 6.24 19.49
N ASN A 228 4.43 4.99 19.02
CA ASN A 228 5.69 4.24 18.99
C ASN A 228 6.71 4.89 18.04
N SER A 229 6.25 5.38 16.90
CA SER A 229 7.08 6.11 15.95
C SER A 229 7.59 7.42 16.52
N PHE A 230 6.81 8.12 17.36
CA PHE A 230 7.25 9.35 18.03
C PHE A 230 8.49 9.11 18.90
N PHE A 231 8.45 8.11 19.77
CA PHE A 231 9.59 7.79 20.63
C PHE A 231 10.78 7.23 19.85
N ALA A 232 10.54 6.40 18.83
CA ALA A 232 11.61 5.88 17.98
C ALA A 232 12.31 6.98 17.18
N ASP A 233 11.54 7.89 16.57
CA ASP A 233 12.07 9.01 15.81
C ASP A 233 12.76 10.03 16.73
N ALA A 234 12.26 10.23 17.95
CA ALA A 234 12.93 11.07 18.94
C ALA A 234 14.35 10.59 19.28
N GLN A 235 14.56 9.28 19.39
CA GLN A 235 15.89 8.71 19.59
C GLN A 235 16.74 8.81 18.32
N LYS A 236 16.14 8.50 17.15
CA LYS A 236 16.82 8.51 15.85
C LYS A 236 17.33 9.90 15.46
N TYR A 237 16.54 10.94 15.75
CA TYR A 237 16.82 12.32 15.38
C TYR A 237 17.36 13.16 16.53
N ALA A 238 17.77 12.55 17.65
CA ALA A 238 18.14 13.24 18.88
C ALA A 238 19.09 14.44 18.66
N ASP A 239 20.06 14.30 17.74
CA ASP A 239 21.05 15.36 17.44
C ASP A 239 20.52 16.51 16.58
N ASN A 240 19.38 16.31 15.90
CA ASN A 240 18.82 17.25 14.92
C ASN A 240 17.48 17.85 15.37
N ILE A 241 16.88 17.37 16.46
CA ILE A 241 15.63 17.93 16.97
C ILE A 241 15.89 19.37 17.40
N THR A 242 15.05 20.28 16.95
CA THR A 242 15.12 21.69 17.38
C THR A 242 13.89 22.12 18.15
N TYR A 243 12.71 21.55 17.89
CA TYR A 243 11.48 21.88 18.62
C TYR A 243 10.54 20.68 18.73
N ILE A 244 9.80 20.61 19.84
CA ILE A 244 8.69 19.67 20.04
C ILE A 244 7.42 20.45 20.36
N TYR A 245 6.32 20.09 19.71
CA TYR A 245 4.98 20.57 20.03
C TYR A 245 4.17 19.47 20.70
N SER A 246 3.41 19.84 21.73
CA SER A 246 2.30 19.05 22.28
C SER A 246 0.99 19.75 21.93
N ILE A 247 0.02 19.00 21.40
CA ILE A 247 -1.26 19.50 20.91
C ILE A 247 -2.38 18.59 21.44
N ASP A 248 -3.42 19.17 22.02
CA ASP A 248 -4.54 18.42 22.61
C ASP A 248 -5.87 18.93 22.04
N VAL A 249 -6.68 18.02 21.49
CA VAL A 249 -8.01 18.36 20.95
C VAL A 249 -9.00 18.63 22.08
N ASN A 250 -9.50 19.86 22.15
CA ASN A 250 -10.45 20.27 23.17
C ASN A 250 -11.84 19.66 22.96
N ASN A 251 -12.50 19.33 24.07
CA ASN A 251 -13.91 18.91 24.13
C ASN A 251 -14.26 17.63 23.35
N LEU A 252 -13.28 16.80 22.96
CA LEU A 252 -13.55 15.57 22.22
C LEU A 252 -14.53 14.65 22.96
N LYS A 253 -14.37 14.50 24.28
CA LYS A 253 -15.29 13.72 25.13
C LYS A 253 -16.73 14.24 25.04
N LYS A 254 -16.94 15.55 25.12
CA LYS A 254 -18.28 16.16 25.00
C LYS A 254 -18.93 15.83 23.65
N VAL A 255 -18.15 15.86 22.57
CA VAL A 255 -18.65 15.51 21.23
C VAL A 255 -18.99 14.03 21.14
N ASN A 256 -18.14 13.15 21.67
CA ASN A 256 -18.43 11.71 21.72
C ASN A 256 -19.70 11.42 22.50
N ASP A 257 -19.88 12.05 23.66
CA ASP A 257 -21.03 11.83 24.54
C ASP A 257 -22.34 12.37 23.93
N THR A 258 -22.28 13.43 23.11
CA THR A 258 -23.47 14.10 22.54
C THR A 258 -23.83 13.68 21.12
N GLN A 259 -22.82 13.33 20.30
CA GLN A 259 -22.98 13.05 18.87
C GLN A 259 -22.43 11.67 18.46
N GLY A 260 -21.89 10.91 19.41
CA GLY A 260 -21.34 9.58 19.19
C GLY A 260 -19.89 9.59 18.67
N HIS A 261 -19.24 8.44 18.78
CA HIS A 261 -17.82 8.28 18.43
C HIS A 261 -17.48 8.61 16.97
N GLN A 262 -18.41 8.39 16.03
CA GLN A 262 -18.16 8.76 14.63
C GLN A 262 -17.98 10.27 14.43
N ALA A 263 -18.63 11.10 15.26
CA ALA A 263 -18.44 12.55 15.21
C ALA A 263 -17.06 12.94 15.79
N GLY A 264 -16.65 12.32 16.90
CA GLY A 264 -15.30 12.52 17.44
C GLY A 264 -14.20 12.09 16.46
N ASP A 265 -14.37 10.96 15.79
CA ASP A 265 -13.44 10.49 14.75
C ASP A 265 -13.28 11.49 13.61
N LYS A 266 -14.36 12.18 13.22
CA LYS A 266 -14.30 13.25 12.21
C LYS A 266 -13.49 14.45 12.71
N ILE A 267 -13.63 14.83 13.98
CA ILE A 267 -12.85 15.93 14.59
C ILE A 267 -11.37 15.57 14.63
N ILE A 268 -11.04 14.35 15.04
CA ILE A 268 -9.65 13.87 15.13
C ILE A 268 -9.02 13.86 13.73
N ARG A 269 -9.73 13.32 12.72
CA ARG A 269 -9.30 13.36 11.31
C ARG A 269 -9.12 14.78 10.80
N GLY A 270 -10.07 15.66 11.07
CA GLY A 270 -10.03 17.07 10.67
C GLY A 270 -8.82 17.79 11.23
N THR A 271 -8.54 17.59 12.52
CA THR A 271 -7.38 18.19 13.21
C THR A 271 -6.07 17.72 12.58
N ALA A 272 -5.91 16.41 12.35
CA ALA A 272 -4.72 15.88 11.71
C ALA A 272 -4.51 16.44 10.29
N LEU A 273 -5.59 16.55 9.50
CA LEU A 273 -5.55 17.12 8.15
C LEU A 273 -5.14 18.59 8.17
N VAL A 274 -5.72 19.38 9.07
CA VAL A 274 -5.38 20.80 9.26
C VAL A 274 -3.91 20.96 9.60
N ILE A 275 -3.40 20.26 10.63
CA ILE A 275 -2.00 20.37 11.05
C ILE A 275 -1.09 19.95 9.89
N ARG A 276 -1.38 18.83 9.22
CA ARG A 276 -0.59 18.33 8.10
C ARG A 276 -0.52 19.33 6.93
N SER A 277 -1.61 20.04 6.63
CA SER A 277 -1.68 21.00 5.52
C SER A 277 -0.75 22.22 5.68
N ILE A 278 -0.35 22.55 6.91
CA ILE A 278 0.50 23.70 7.24
C ILE A 278 1.84 23.27 7.84
N LEU A 279 2.11 21.97 7.89
CA LEU A 279 3.29 21.38 8.51
C LEU A 279 4.56 21.79 7.73
N PRO A 280 5.61 22.30 8.41
CA PRO A 280 6.88 22.58 7.76
C PRO A 280 7.56 21.30 7.24
N ALA A 281 8.43 21.44 6.22
CA ALA A 281 9.07 20.30 5.54
C ALA A 281 9.88 19.39 6.47
N ASN A 282 10.53 19.94 7.50
CA ASN A 282 11.32 19.19 8.48
C ASN A 282 10.57 18.99 9.81
N CYS A 283 9.24 18.90 9.76
CA CYS A 283 8.42 18.58 10.93
C CYS A 283 7.56 17.36 10.62
N TYR A 284 7.36 16.53 11.64
CA TYR A 284 6.64 15.26 11.54
C TYR A 284 5.49 15.26 12.54
N LEU A 285 4.28 14.91 12.07
CA LEU A 285 3.07 14.86 12.89
C LEU A 285 2.84 13.44 13.43
N TYR A 286 2.64 13.35 14.74
CA TYR A 286 2.35 12.13 15.48
C TYR A 286 1.02 12.25 16.21
N ARG A 287 0.29 11.13 16.35
CA ARG A 287 -0.80 10.97 17.30
C ARG A 287 -0.33 10.06 18.42
N VAL A 288 -0.16 10.63 19.61
CA VAL A 288 0.41 9.95 20.78
C VAL A 288 -0.66 9.43 21.74
N GLY A 289 -1.86 10.00 21.69
CA GLY A 289 -3.01 9.63 22.52
C GLY A 289 -4.33 9.65 21.75
N GLY A 290 -5.45 9.59 22.47
CA GLY A 290 -6.79 9.62 21.86
C GLY A 290 -7.07 10.95 21.13
N ASP A 291 -6.86 12.05 21.83
CA ASP A 291 -7.00 13.45 21.41
C ASP A 291 -5.65 14.19 21.32
N GLU A 292 -4.54 13.51 21.62
CA GLU A 292 -3.22 14.10 21.72
C GLU A 292 -2.38 13.88 20.46
N PHE A 293 -1.84 14.97 19.96
CA PHE A 293 -0.90 15.01 18.85
C PHE A 293 0.42 15.63 19.30
N CYS A 294 1.51 15.20 18.67
CA CYS A 294 2.81 15.83 18.81
C CYS A 294 3.38 16.21 17.45
N VAL A 295 4.17 17.27 17.40
CA VAL A 295 4.99 17.59 16.23
C VAL A 295 6.45 17.59 16.65
N LEU A 296 7.25 16.77 15.99
CA LEU A 296 8.70 16.76 16.15
C LEU A 296 9.32 17.49 14.97
N CYS A 297 10.06 18.56 15.23
CA CYS A 297 10.72 19.35 14.21
C CYS A 297 12.23 19.21 14.30
N THR A 298 12.86 18.92 13.17
CA THR A 298 14.31 18.84 13.02
C THR A 298 14.82 20.01 12.18
N ASP A 299 15.97 20.57 12.53
CA ASP A 299 16.63 21.63 11.73
C ASP A 299 15.71 22.79 11.32
N ILE A 300 14.71 23.14 12.15
CA ILE A 300 13.80 24.26 11.87
C ILE A 300 14.28 25.55 12.54
N SER A 301 14.20 26.67 11.82
CA SER A 301 14.51 28.00 12.35
C SER A 301 13.41 28.51 13.29
N ARG A 302 13.79 29.37 14.24
CA ARG A 302 12.85 30.03 15.15
C ARG A 302 11.76 30.82 14.42
N GLU A 303 12.10 31.44 13.29
CA GLU A 303 11.13 32.15 12.45
C GLU A 303 10.07 31.20 11.87
N ASN A 304 10.49 30.04 11.35
CA ASN A 304 9.56 29.04 10.82
C ASN A 304 8.66 28.44 11.91
N VAL A 305 9.17 28.28 13.13
CA VAL A 305 8.39 27.88 14.31
C VAL A 305 7.32 28.93 14.64
N ALA A 306 7.68 30.21 14.64
CA ALA A 306 6.73 31.30 14.87
C ALA A 306 5.65 31.35 13.78
N LEU A 307 6.04 31.20 12.50
CA LEU A 307 5.10 31.13 11.38
C LEU A 307 4.16 29.93 11.49
N PHE A 308 4.68 28.75 11.82
CA PHE A 308 3.89 27.54 12.00
C PHE A 308 2.89 27.68 13.16
N THR A 309 3.33 28.19 14.31
CA THR A 309 2.49 28.48 15.47
C THR A 309 1.36 29.45 15.11
N ASN A 310 1.67 30.53 14.40
CA ASN A 310 0.66 31.51 13.97
C ASN A 310 -0.36 30.88 13.01
N ARG A 311 0.08 30.05 12.07
CA ARG A 311 -0.83 29.32 11.16
C ARG A 311 -1.73 28.35 11.90
N LEU A 312 -1.22 27.62 12.89
CA LEU A 312 -2.03 26.74 13.73
C LEU A 312 -3.14 27.52 14.44
N ARG A 313 -2.81 28.68 15.02
CA ARG A 313 -3.79 29.56 15.68
C ARG A 313 -4.82 30.14 14.72
N GLN A 314 -4.41 30.54 13.52
CA GLN A 314 -5.34 31.00 12.48
C GLN A 314 -6.31 29.90 12.03
N GLN A 315 -5.79 28.69 11.78
CA GLN A 315 -6.63 27.55 11.40
C GLN A 315 -7.61 27.17 12.52
N GLN A 316 -7.19 27.28 13.77
CA GLN A 316 -8.04 27.07 14.93
C GLN A 316 -9.20 28.08 15.00
N GLN A 317 -8.99 29.34 14.61
CA GLN A 317 -10.05 30.35 14.56
C GLN A 317 -11.00 30.15 13.37
N ALA A 318 -10.48 29.64 12.25
CA ALA A 318 -11.23 29.46 11.01
C ALA A 318 -11.97 28.11 10.91
N SER A 319 -11.75 27.19 11.85
CA SER A 319 -12.32 25.84 11.83
C SER A 319 -13.17 25.55 13.06
N GLU A 320 -14.04 24.55 12.97
CA GLU A 320 -14.78 24.01 14.12
C GLU A 320 -13.87 23.26 15.12
N PHE A 321 -12.57 23.11 14.80
CA PHE A 321 -11.63 22.33 15.59
C PHE A 321 -10.89 23.21 16.59
N SER A 322 -11.12 22.94 17.87
CA SER A 322 -10.43 23.63 18.96
C SER A 322 -9.38 22.72 19.58
N PHE A 323 -8.13 23.16 19.66
CA PHE A 323 -7.05 22.41 20.29
C PHE A 323 -6.10 23.32 21.09
N ALA A 324 -5.59 22.86 22.22
CA ALA A 324 -4.54 23.54 22.97
C ALA A 324 -3.17 23.25 22.33
N ILE A 325 -2.25 24.21 22.39
CA ILE A 325 -0.91 24.09 21.78
C ILE A 325 0.14 24.53 22.80
N GLY A 326 1.15 23.70 22.97
CA GLY A 326 2.40 24.02 23.66
C GLY A 326 3.58 23.57 22.83
N PHE A 327 4.70 24.27 22.95
CA PHE A 327 5.93 23.88 22.30
C PHE A 327 7.14 24.34 23.10
N HIS A 328 8.25 23.66 22.91
CA HIS A 328 9.52 23.99 23.55
C HIS A 328 10.68 23.75 22.56
N ASP A 329 11.71 24.57 22.63
CA ASP A 329 12.97 24.35 21.91
C ASP A 329 13.77 23.21 22.54
N TRP A 330 14.54 22.51 21.73
CA TRP A 330 15.38 21.41 22.16
C TRP A 330 16.47 21.89 23.11
N HIS A 331 16.58 21.27 24.29
CA HIS A 331 17.54 21.70 25.30
C HIS A 331 18.60 20.65 25.66
N LYS A 332 18.22 19.44 26.07
CA LYS A 332 19.14 18.43 26.61
C LYS A 332 18.81 17.02 26.14
N ASP A 333 17.56 16.66 26.37
CA ASP A 333 17.04 15.34 26.10
C ASP A 333 15.56 15.45 25.71
N PHE A 334 15.08 14.37 25.12
CA PHE A 334 13.72 14.29 24.61
C PHE A 334 12.70 14.34 25.75
N GLU A 335 12.93 13.65 26.87
CA GLU A 335 11.95 13.55 27.94
C GLU A 335 11.68 14.92 28.58
N THR A 336 12.73 15.67 28.87
CA THR A 336 12.64 17.04 29.42
C THR A 336 11.96 17.98 28.43
N THR A 337 12.39 17.98 27.16
CA THR A 337 11.83 18.87 26.14
C THR A 337 10.35 18.58 25.89
N TYR A 338 9.99 17.30 25.81
CA TYR A 338 8.60 16.87 25.64
C TYR A 338 7.75 17.25 26.86
N ALA A 339 8.24 17.06 28.09
CA ALA A 339 7.53 17.45 29.30
C ALA A 339 7.27 18.96 29.39
N GLU A 340 8.23 19.80 28.98
CA GLU A 340 8.03 21.26 28.96
C GLU A 340 7.03 21.70 27.87
N ALA A 341 7.08 21.08 26.69
CA ALA A 341 6.09 21.32 25.65
C ALA A 341 4.67 20.93 26.12
N ASP A 342 4.54 19.83 26.86
CA ASP A 342 3.29 19.36 27.42
C ASP A 342 2.74 20.29 28.52
N LYS A 343 3.62 20.76 29.42
CA LYS A 343 3.26 21.80 30.42
C LYS A 343 2.76 23.09 29.75
N ALA A 344 3.42 23.54 28.70
CA ALA A 344 3.01 24.71 27.94
C ALA A 344 1.63 24.51 27.29
N MET A 345 1.36 23.31 26.77
CA MET A 345 0.06 22.95 26.19
C MET A 345 -1.04 22.96 27.24
N TYR A 346 -0.77 22.41 28.43
CA TYR A 346 -1.71 22.43 29.55
C TYR A 346 -2.03 23.86 30.01
N ALA A 347 -1.02 24.74 30.07
CA ALA A 347 -1.22 26.15 30.40
C ALA A 347 -2.10 26.87 29.35
N ASP A 348 -1.92 26.57 28.06
CA ASP A 348 -2.76 27.07 26.98
C ASP A 348 -4.21 26.56 27.11
N LYS A 349 -4.39 25.27 27.42
CA LYS A 349 -5.70 24.65 27.65
C LYS A 349 -6.48 25.34 28.78
N ILE A 350 -5.79 25.74 29.85
CA ILE A 350 -6.39 26.51 30.95
C ILE A 350 -6.81 27.91 30.47
N ARG A 351 -5.94 28.64 29.77
CA ARG A 351 -6.25 29.98 29.24
C ARG A 351 -7.46 29.97 28.33
N MET A 352 -7.54 28.98 27.45
CA MET A 352 -8.68 28.78 26.54
C MET A 352 -9.99 28.48 27.26
N LYS A 353 -9.96 27.81 28.42
CA LYS A 353 -11.16 27.59 29.25
C LYS A 353 -11.59 28.86 29.98
N ALA A 354 -10.63 29.64 30.47
CA ALA A 354 -10.90 30.91 31.15
C ALA A 354 -11.46 31.99 30.22
N GLY A 355 -11.03 32.05 28.96
CA GLY A 355 -11.55 33.01 27.97
C GLY A 355 -12.88 32.63 27.32
N ARG A 356 -13.55 31.57 27.78
CA ARG A 356 -14.87 31.10 27.28
C ARG A 356 -16.02 31.32 28.26
N THR A 357 -15.73 31.81 29.46
CA THR A 357 -16.74 32.28 30.41
C THR A 357 -16.98 33.76 30.14
N ASP A 358 -17.75 34.05 29.09
CA ASP A 358 -18.48 35.31 28.88
C ASP A 358 -19.76 35.00 28.09
#